data_AF-A0A524CI09-F1
#
_entry.id   AF-A0A524CI09-F1
#
_cell.length_a   1.000
_cell.length_b   1.000
_cell.length_c   1.000
_cell.angle_alpha   90.00
_cell.angle_beta   90.00
_cell.angle_gamma   90.00
#
_symmetry.space_group_name_H-M   'P 1'
#
loop_
_entity.id
_entity.type
_entity.pdbx_description
1 polymer ?
#
loop_
_entity_poly.entity_id
_entity_poly.type
_entity_poly.pdbx_seq_one_letter_code
_entity_poly.pdbx_strand_id
1 'polypeptide(L)'
;MTNMEKDSDLEKAWEYYKKIDKSLNGLFEILNMSIEKENIFYQCAIDNLESLKEVIIDLLKKDYDSKEIQTKLREIEFDIKKTLFFENEKE
;
A
#
# COMPACT_ATOMS: atom_id res chain seq x y z
N MET A 1 28.00 7.38 -13.46
CA MET A 1 26.66 7.98 -13.26
C MET A 1 26.85 9.46 -13.00
N THR A 2 26.40 10.29 -13.95
CA THR A 2 26.49 11.75 -13.89
C THR A 2 25.45 12.30 -12.92
N ASN A 3 25.66 13.52 -12.40
CA ASN A 3 24.71 14.16 -11.46
C ASN A 3 23.29 14.30 -12.06
N MET A 4 23.14 14.42 -13.39
CA MET A 4 21.84 14.50 -14.07
C MET A 4 21.00 13.20 -13.96
N GLU A 5 21.63 12.03 -13.97
CA GLU A 5 20.89 10.76 -13.82
C GLU A 5 20.33 10.59 -12.40
N LYS A 6 21.09 11.04 -11.38
CA LYS A 6 20.65 10.99 -9.98
C LYS A 6 19.46 11.90 -9.70
N ASP A 7 19.42 13.09 -10.31
CA ASP A 7 18.30 14.02 -10.16
C ASP A 7 17.01 13.44 -10.77
N SER A 8 17.12 12.73 -11.90
CA SER A 8 15.97 12.06 -12.55
C SER A 8 15.37 10.95 -11.71
N ASP A 9 16.19 10.13 -11.04
CA ASP A 9 15.70 9.01 -10.25
C ASP A 9 15.09 9.46 -8.92
N LEU A 10 15.61 10.54 -8.33
CA LEU A 10 15.01 11.21 -7.18
C LEU A 10 13.63 11.78 -7.50
N GLU A 11 13.48 12.39 -8.66
CA GLU A 11 12.20 12.94 -9.12
C GLU A 11 11.15 11.84 -9.32
N LYS A 12 11.53 10.70 -9.91
CA LYS A 12 10.66 9.51 -10.01
C LYS A 12 10.29 8.95 -8.65
N ALA A 13 11.23 8.86 -7.70
CA ALA A 13 10.94 8.40 -6.36
C ALA A 13 9.90 9.30 -5.66
N TRP A 14 9.99 10.61 -5.87
CA TRP A 14 9.03 11.57 -5.34
C TRP A 14 7.65 11.45 -5.98
N GLU A 15 7.58 11.18 -7.29
CA GLU A 15 6.33 10.83 -7.98
C GLU A 15 5.66 9.59 -7.37
N TYR A 16 6.43 8.55 -7.05
CA TYR A 16 5.89 7.36 -6.39
C TYR A 16 5.41 7.64 -4.97
N TYR A 17 6.15 8.44 -4.20
CA TYR A 17 5.71 8.89 -2.88
C TYR A 17 4.36 9.61 -2.95
N LYS A 18 4.19 10.56 -3.87
CA LYS A 18 2.91 11.27 -4.07
C LYS A 18 1.76 10.32 -4.43
N LYS A 19 2.04 9.27 -5.22
CA LYS A 19 1.03 8.26 -5.55
C LYS A 19 0.59 7.48 -4.32
N ILE A 20 1.54 7.06 -3.46
CA ILE A 20 1.24 6.38 -2.20
C ILE A 20 0.38 7.28 -1.30
N ASP A 21 0.79 8.54 -1.10
CA ASP A 21 0.06 9.51 -0.29
C ASP A 21 -1.37 9.72 -0.79
N LYS A 22 -1.54 9.96 -2.10
CA LYS A 22 -2.86 10.12 -2.72
C LYS A 22 -3.74 8.88 -2.56
N SER A 23 -3.16 7.68 -2.69
CA SER A 23 -3.89 6.42 -2.51
C SER A 23 -4.34 6.22 -1.06
N LEU A 24 -3.47 6.48 -0.07
CA LEU A 24 -3.81 6.35 1.35
C LEU A 24 -4.91 7.34 1.75
N ASN A 25 -4.80 8.61 1.31
CA ASN A 25 -5.83 9.62 1.57
C ASN A 25 -7.17 9.26 0.91
N GLY A 26 -7.14 8.75 -0.34
CA GLY A 26 -8.36 8.29 -1.01
C GLY A 26 -9.05 7.14 -0.26
N LEU A 27 -8.29 6.18 0.27
CA LEU A 27 -8.86 5.10 1.09
C LEU A 27 -9.46 5.63 2.40
N PHE A 28 -8.78 6.57 3.07
CA PHE A 28 -9.30 7.21 4.27
C PHE A 28 -10.63 7.94 4.01
N GLU A 29 -10.71 8.71 2.92
CA GLU A 29 -11.92 9.41 2.51
C GLU A 29 -13.07 8.43 2.25
N ILE A 30 -12.82 7.34 1.51
CA ILE A 30 -13.83 6.31 1.24
C ILE A 30 -14.35 5.71 2.55
N LEU A 31 -13.46 5.34 3.48
CA LEU A 31 -13.87 4.77 4.77
C LEU A 31 -14.69 5.77 5.60
N ASN A 32 -14.25 7.03 5.66
CA ASN A 32 -14.92 8.11 6.39
C ASN A 32 -16.28 8.47 5.80
N MET A 33 -16.51 8.20 4.51
CA MET A 33 -17.82 8.34 3.86
C MET A 33 -18.70 7.10 3.99
N SER A 34 -18.12 5.92 4.18
CA SER A 34 -18.83 4.63 4.06
C SER A 34 -19.19 3.98 5.38
N ILE A 35 -18.52 4.33 6.49
CA ILE A 35 -18.70 3.71 7.79
C ILE A 35 -18.86 4.78 8.87
N GLU A 36 -19.85 4.62 9.75
CA GLU A 36 -20.05 5.48 10.92
C GLU A 36 -18.82 5.42 11.85
N LYS A 37 -18.44 6.55 12.44
CA LYS A 37 -17.19 6.65 13.23
C LYS A 37 -17.22 5.83 14.51
N GLU A 38 -18.41 5.64 15.08
CA GLU A 38 -18.64 4.86 16.28
C GLU A 38 -18.63 3.34 16.01
N ASN A 39 -18.61 2.95 14.73
CA ASN A 39 -18.57 1.56 14.34
C ASN A 39 -17.17 0.97 14.55
N ILE A 40 -17.09 -0.21 15.17
CA ILE A 40 -15.82 -0.93 15.38
C ILE A 40 -15.08 -1.20 14.06
N PHE A 41 -15.79 -1.43 12.96
CA PHE A 41 -15.19 -1.64 11.65
C PHE A 41 -14.52 -0.38 11.10
N TYR A 42 -15.01 0.82 11.46
CA TYR A 42 -14.33 2.06 11.11
C TYR A 42 -12.98 2.13 11.81
N GLN A 43 -12.94 1.90 13.12
CA GLN A 43 -11.69 1.89 13.88
C GLN A 43 -10.71 0.85 13.33
N CYS A 44 -11.15 -0.39 13.10
CA CYS A 44 -10.28 -1.41 12.51
C CYS A 44 -9.75 -1.02 11.12
N ALA A 45 -10.56 -0.34 10.31
CA ALA A 45 -10.13 0.11 8.98
C ALA A 45 -9.09 1.25 9.08
N ILE A 46 -9.23 2.16 10.04
CA ILE A 46 -8.23 3.20 10.33
C ILE A 46 -6.93 2.56 10.85
N ASP A 47 -7.01 1.63 11.79
CA ASP A 47 -5.83 0.92 12.32
C ASP A 47 -5.05 0.20 11.20
N ASN A 48 -5.77 -0.43 10.27
CA ASN A 48 -5.17 -1.08 9.10
C ASN A 48 -4.49 -0.07 8.15
N LEU A 49 -5.08 1.11 7.95
CA LEU A 49 -4.44 2.17 7.15
C LEU A 49 -3.18 2.73 7.81
N GLU A 50 -3.19 2.92 9.13
CA GLU A 50 -2.00 3.35 9.87
C GLU A 50 -0.89 2.31 9.81
N SER A 51 -1.23 1.04 10.00
CA SER A 51 -0.31 -0.09 9.85
C SER A 51 0.29 -0.16 8.44
N LEU A 52 -0.51 0.04 7.40
CA LEU A 52 -0.03 0.07 6.01
C LEU A 52 1.00 1.19 5.78
N LYS A 53 0.72 2.41 6.30
CA LYS A 53 1.65 3.53 6.24
C LYS A 53 2.99 3.19 6.92
N GLU A 54 2.95 2.59 8.11
CA GLU A 54 4.15 2.20 8.84
C GLU A 54 4.97 1.13 8.09
N VAL A 55 4.31 0.10 7.56
CA VAL A 55 4.96 -0.96 6.78
C VAL A 55 5.63 -0.39 5.52
N ILE A 56 4.98 0.57 4.83
CA ILE A 56 5.59 1.23 3.68
C ILE A 56 6.85 1.99 4.08
N ILE A 57 6.81 2.75 5.18
CA ILE A 57 7.98 3.48 5.68
C ILE A 57 9.12 2.52 6.02
N ASP A 58 8.81 1.39 6.66
CA ASP A 58 9.79 0.39 7.02
C ASP A 58 10.38 -0.33 5.80
N LEU A 59 9.57 -0.62 4.77
CA LEU A 59 10.05 -1.15 3.49
C LEU A 59 11.02 -0.17 2.80
N LEU A 60 10.77 1.13 2.89
CA LEU A 60 11.63 2.16 2.31
C LEU A 60 12.93 2.38 3.11
N LYS A 61 12.93 2.11 4.41
CA LYS A 61 14.11 2.27 5.28
C LYS A 61 15.10 1.11 5.20
N LYS A 62 14.66 -0.07 4.78
CA LYS A 62 15.51 -1.26 4.74
C LYS A 62 16.11 -1.46 3.35
N ASP A 63 17.37 -1.91 3.32
CA ASP A 63 18.03 -2.41 2.12
C ASP A 63 17.50 -3.80 1.74
N TYR A 64 16.19 -3.92 1.49
CA TYR A 64 15.65 -5.13 0.90
C TYR A 64 16.13 -5.27 -0.55
N ASP A 65 16.46 -6.49 -0.97
CA ASP A 65 16.70 -6.75 -2.38
C ASP A 65 15.41 -6.53 -3.17
N SER A 66 15.52 -5.81 -4.29
CA SER A 66 14.40 -5.50 -5.18
C SER A 66 13.61 -6.74 -5.61
N LYS A 67 14.27 -7.90 -5.78
CA LYS A 67 13.60 -9.16 -6.12
C LYS A 67 12.82 -9.75 -4.96
N GLU A 68 13.31 -9.58 -3.73
CA GLU A 68 12.62 -10.02 -2.53
C GLU A 68 11.31 -9.23 -2.37
N ILE A 69 11.37 -7.90 -2.52
CA ILE A 69 10.18 -7.04 -2.48
C ILE A 69 9.16 -7.47 -3.54
N GLN A 70 9.61 -7.66 -4.79
CA GLN A 70 8.72 -8.08 -5.89
C GLN A 70 8.06 -9.44 -5.63
N THR A 71 8.80 -10.39 -5.07
CA THR A 71 8.26 -11.71 -4.72
C THR A 71 7.17 -11.58 -3.67
N LYS A 72 7.43 -10.86 -2.57
CA LYS A 72 6.44 -10.66 -1.51
C LYS A 72 5.20 -9.90 -1.98
N LEU A 73 5.37 -8.90 -2.86
CA LEU A 73 4.23 -8.19 -3.44
C LEU A 73 3.36 -9.10 -4.31
N ARG A 74 3.96 -10.02 -5.09
CA ARG A 74 3.22 -11.01 -5.88
C ARG A 74 2.47 -12.01 -5.02
N GLU A 75 3.06 -12.44 -3.90
CA GLU A 75 2.40 -13.32 -2.93
C GLU A 75 1.16 -12.65 -2.35
N ILE A 76 1.30 -11.40 -1.90
CA ILE A 76 0.18 -10.59 -1.41
C ILE A 76 -0.91 -10.45 -2.49
N GLU A 77 -0.53 -10.11 -3.73
CA GLU A 77 -1.48 -9.97 -4.84
C GLU A 77 -2.23 -11.29 -5.11
N PHE A 78 -1.51 -12.41 -5.06
CA PHE A 78 -2.09 -13.74 -5.24
C PHE A 78 -3.10 -14.06 -4.14
N ASP A 79 -2.75 -13.81 -2.88
CA ASP A 79 -3.64 -14.08 -1.74
C ASP A 79 -4.92 -13.22 -1.81
N ILE A 80 -4.79 -11.93 -2.14
CA ILE A 80 -5.94 -11.04 -2.34
C ILE A 80 -6.84 -11.57 -3.46
N LYS A 81 -6.26 -11.97 -4.60
CA LYS A 81 -7.02 -12.52 -5.72
C LYS A 81 -7.71 -13.83 -5.35
N LYS A 82 -7.04 -14.68 -4.56
CA LYS A 82 -7.62 -15.93 -4.05
C LYS A 82 -8.91 -15.68 -3.27
N THR A 83 -8.87 -14.74 -2.33
CA THR A 83 -10.04 -14.36 -1.53
C THR A 83 -11.15 -13.74 -2.40
N LEU A 84 -10.80 -12.87 -3.35
CA LEU A 84 -11.82 -12.16 -4.15
C LEU A 84 -12.48 -13.02 -5.24
N PHE A 85 -11.75 -13.97 -5.83
CA PHE A 85 -12.18 -14.65 -7.06
C PHE A 85 -12.38 -16.16 -6.91
N PHE A 86 -11.77 -16.81 -5.91
CA PHE A 86 -11.73 -18.28 -5.85
C PHE A 86 -12.41 -18.87 -4.60
N GLU A 87 -12.75 -18.06 -3.59
CA GLU A 87 -13.53 -18.53 -2.44
C GLU A 87 -15.05 -18.45 -2.67
N ASN A 88 -15.50 -17.77 -3.74
CA ASN A 88 -16.91 -17.66 -4.12
C ASN A 88 -17.44 -18.82 -4.99
N GLU A 89 -16.61 -19.83 -5.33
CA GLU A 89 -17.02 -21.01 -6.13
C GLU A 89 -17.56 -22.18 -5.28
N LYS A 90 -17.82 -21.95 -3.98
CA LYS A 90 -18.40 -22.96 -3.07
C LYS A 90 -19.76 -22.51 -2.52
N GLU A 91 -20.73 -22.30 -3.42
CA GLU A 91 -22.16 -22.38 -3.09
C GLU A 91 -22.89 -23.26 -4.11
#